data_AF-A0A947NRJ2-F1
#
_entry.id   AF-A0A947NRJ2-F1
#
_cell.length_a   1.000
_cell.length_b   1.000
_cell.length_c   1.000
_cell.angle_alpha   90.00
_cell.angle_beta   90.00
_cell.angle_gamma   90.00
#
_symmetry.space_group_name_H-M   'P 1'
#
loop_
_entity.id
_entity.type
_entity.pdbx_description
1 polymer ?
#
loop_
_entity_poly.entity_id
_entity_poly.type
_entity_poly.pdbx_seq_one_letter_code
_entity_poly.pdbx_strand_id
1 'polypeptide(L)'
;MSKILNYNCEGMWIANYKSYYAWAYYELELFDIFIKKLILKEKNIRAKNVEANQDDLESLVLYETKDLQNVAYMHAITSFLYLCMSIEGFLNFYGTRRLSEKYYKRNIEKMRITEKLSNIFLSCCSVVIDPDDVMLIKLRKLFDVRNSLVHPKTKEIAQKNMNNFIQAHPARYKIKEYFKDGECIIDMICGFDPSIDKDFEFQRFKPAGKKEIGTF
;
A
#
# COMPACT_ATOMS: atom_id res chain seq x y z
N MET A 1 35.49 -10.45 2.77
CA MET A 1 34.27 -9.63 2.96
C MET A 1 33.86 -9.06 1.61
N SER A 2 32.59 -9.13 1.22
CA SER A 2 32.13 -8.39 0.04
C SER A 2 32.18 -6.90 0.35
N LYS A 3 32.81 -6.11 -0.52
CA LYS A 3 32.85 -4.65 -0.41
C LYS A 3 31.42 -4.12 -0.52
N ILE A 4 30.94 -3.38 0.49
CA ILE A 4 29.68 -2.63 0.37
C ILE A 4 29.91 -1.60 -0.73
N LEU A 5 29.07 -1.63 -1.76
CA LEU A 5 29.16 -0.73 -2.90
C LEU A 5 28.52 0.61 -2.54
N ASN A 6 29.03 1.70 -3.12
CA ASN A 6 28.32 2.97 -3.09
C ASN A 6 26.95 2.78 -3.74
N TYR A 7 25.94 3.48 -3.22
CA TYR A 7 24.63 3.51 -3.89
C TYR A 7 24.80 3.94 -5.35
N ASN A 8 25.62 4.96 -5.62
CA ASN A 8 25.93 5.43 -6.97
C ASN A 8 26.93 4.55 -7.76
N CYS A 9 26.95 3.23 -7.54
CA CYS A 9 27.79 2.33 -8.31
C CYS A 9 27.40 2.32 -9.80
N GLU A 10 28.42 2.22 -10.67
CA GLU A 10 28.24 2.13 -12.12
C GLU A 10 27.55 0.82 -12.50
N GLY A 11 26.54 0.89 -13.37
CA GLY A 11 25.78 -0.25 -13.85
C GLY A 11 24.36 0.12 -14.28
N MET A 12 23.71 -0.78 -15.03
CA MET A 12 22.29 -0.67 -15.35
C MET A 12 21.48 -1.56 -14.43
N TRP A 13 20.50 -0.98 -13.75
CA TRP A 13 19.62 -1.67 -12.82
C TRP A 13 18.19 -1.39 -13.21
N ILE A 14 17.37 -2.44 -13.29
CA ILE A 14 15.95 -2.32 -13.65
C ILE A 14 15.12 -2.76 -12.46
N ALA A 15 14.21 -1.90 -12.02
CA ALA A 15 13.21 -2.23 -11.02
C ALA A 15 11.95 -1.38 -11.23
N ASN A 16 10.77 -1.97 -11.00
CA ASN A 16 9.48 -1.35 -11.29
C ASN A 16 8.86 -0.62 -10.08
N TYR A 17 9.58 -0.52 -8.95
CA TYR A 17 9.03 0.03 -7.71
C TYR A 17 8.59 1.49 -7.82
N LYS A 18 9.24 2.27 -8.70
CA LYS A 18 8.85 3.65 -9.00
C LYS A 18 7.47 3.71 -9.60
N SER A 19 7.21 2.88 -10.62
CA SER A 19 5.90 2.77 -11.26
C SER A 19 4.85 2.30 -10.27
N TYR A 20 5.17 1.33 -9.40
CA TYR A 20 4.26 0.90 -8.33
C TYR A 20 3.94 2.04 -7.36
N TYR A 21 4.93 2.84 -6.94
CA TYR A 21 4.68 3.99 -6.08
C TYR A 21 3.72 4.98 -6.73
N ALA A 22 3.97 5.31 -8.00
CA ALA A 22 3.16 6.25 -8.74
C ALA A 22 1.73 5.72 -8.94
N TRP A 23 1.56 4.44 -9.29
CA TRP A 23 0.24 3.81 -9.40
C TRP A 23 -0.49 3.70 -8.06
N ALA A 24 0.21 3.48 -6.95
CA ALA A 24 -0.41 3.45 -5.63
C ALA A 24 -1.19 4.74 -5.36
N TYR A 25 -0.57 5.90 -5.65
CA TYR A 25 -1.22 7.20 -5.49
C TYR A 25 -2.33 7.46 -6.51
N TYR A 26 -2.13 7.05 -7.77
CA TYR A 26 -3.18 7.15 -8.78
C TYR A 26 -4.45 6.38 -8.37
N GLU A 27 -4.29 5.15 -7.91
CA GLU A 27 -5.40 4.32 -7.42
C GLU A 27 -6.03 4.89 -6.14
N LEU A 28 -5.23 5.56 -5.28
CA LEU A 28 -5.76 6.25 -4.11
C LEU A 28 -6.66 7.44 -4.49
N GLU A 29 -6.30 8.18 -5.54
CA GLU A 29 -7.13 9.25 -6.07
C GLU A 29 -8.44 8.71 -6.66
N LEU A 30 -8.38 7.61 -7.42
CA LEU A 30 -9.57 6.93 -7.93
C LEU A 30 -10.48 6.44 -6.78
N PHE A 31 -9.91 5.84 -5.74
CA PHE A 31 -10.65 5.49 -4.53
C PHE A 31 -11.39 6.70 -3.94
N ASP A 32 -10.71 7.83 -3.75
CA ASP A 32 -11.33 9.04 -3.20
C ASP A 32 -12.46 9.57 -4.10
N ILE A 33 -12.33 9.47 -5.43
CA ILE A 33 -13.40 9.83 -6.38
C ILE A 33 -14.62 8.92 -6.20
N PHE A 34 -14.42 7.59 -6.18
CA PHE A 34 -15.51 6.64 -6.07
C PHE A 34 -16.19 6.66 -4.70
N ILE A 35 -15.45 6.90 -3.62
CA ILE A 35 -16.03 7.12 -2.29
C ILE A 35 -16.96 8.33 -2.27
N LYS A 36 -16.56 9.46 -2.88
CA LYS A 36 -17.41 10.64 -2.97
C LYS A 36 -18.70 10.35 -3.76
N LYS A 37 -18.60 9.64 -4.88
CA LYS A 37 -19.75 9.21 -5.68
C LYS A 37 -20.68 8.29 -4.88
N LEU A 38 -20.11 7.32 -4.17
CA LEU A 38 -20.83 6.40 -3.30
C LEU A 38 -21.64 7.15 -2.24
N ILE A 39 -20.98 7.97 -1.42
CA ILE A 39 -21.62 8.74 -0.34
C ILE A 39 -22.75 9.63 -0.89
N LEU A 40 -22.54 10.28 -2.04
CA LEU A 40 -23.58 11.09 -2.68
C LEU A 40 -24.79 10.24 -3.10
N LYS A 41 -24.55 9.07 -3.73
CA LYS A 41 -25.63 8.15 -4.14
C LYS A 41 -26.41 7.65 -2.93
N GLU A 42 -25.73 7.22 -1.87
CA GLU A 42 -26.36 6.79 -0.61
C GLU A 42 -27.23 7.88 0.00
N LYS A 43 -26.70 9.12 0.10
CA LYS A 43 -27.45 10.27 0.60
C LYS A 43 -28.72 10.52 -0.22
N ASN A 44 -28.62 10.44 -1.55
CA ASN A 44 -29.76 10.66 -2.45
C ASN A 44 -30.83 9.57 -2.29
N ILE A 45 -30.43 8.30 -2.12
CA ILE A 45 -31.37 7.19 -1.88
C ILE A 45 -32.12 7.42 -0.57
N ARG A 46 -31.39 7.77 0.50
CA ARG A 46 -31.98 8.04 1.82
C ARG A 46 -32.95 9.22 1.80
N ALA A 47 -32.58 10.30 1.12
CA ALA A 47 -33.43 11.47 0.98
C ALA A 47 -34.72 11.21 0.17
N LYS A 48 -34.72 10.23 -0.75
CA LYS A 48 -35.90 9.86 -1.54
C LYS A 48 -36.83 8.88 -0.83
N ASN A 49 -36.34 8.18 0.19
CA ASN A 49 -37.05 7.09 0.86
C ASN A 49 -37.17 7.35 2.37
N VAL A 50 -37.48 8.60 2.75
CA VAL A 50 -37.53 9.04 4.17
C VAL A 50 -38.59 8.27 4.98
N GLU A 51 -39.65 7.82 4.32
CA GLU A 51 -40.77 7.11 4.95
C GLU A 51 -40.58 5.58 5.02
N ALA A 52 -39.52 5.04 4.40
CA ALA A 52 -39.23 3.62 4.45
C ALA A 52 -38.80 3.21 5.86
N ASN A 53 -39.08 1.96 6.25
CA ASN A 53 -38.47 1.43 7.47
C ASN A 53 -36.94 1.36 7.30
N GLN A 54 -36.22 1.36 8.43
CA GLN A 54 -34.75 1.43 8.42
C GLN A 54 -34.09 0.21 7.76
N ASP A 55 -34.60 -1.00 7.98
CA ASP A 55 -33.98 -2.24 7.50
C ASP A 55 -34.12 -2.41 5.98
N ASP A 56 -35.29 -2.08 5.44
CA ASP A 56 -35.56 -2.03 4.00
C ASP A 56 -34.74 -0.92 3.34
N LEU A 57 -34.59 0.23 4.01
CA LEU A 57 -33.77 1.32 3.53
C LEU A 57 -32.28 0.94 3.44
N GLU A 58 -31.71 0.28 4.47
CA GLU A 58 -30.32 -0.20 4.43
C GLU A 58 -30.11 -1.25 3.34
N SER A 59 -31.07 -2.17 3.19
CA SER A 59 -31.04 -3.20 2.15
C SER A 59 -31.08 -2.59 0.75
N LEU A 60 -31.93 -1.58 0.53
CA LEU A 60 -32.02 -0.84 -0.71
C LEU A 60 -30.74 -0.07 -1.00
N VAL A 61 -30.18 0.64 -0.02
CA VAL A 61 -28.91 1.35 -0.16
C VAL A 61 -27.79 0.40 -0.54
N LEU A 62 -27.67 -0.74 0.15
CA LEU A 62 -26.66 -1.74 -0.16
C LEU A 62 -26.82 -2.29 -1.58
N TYR A 63 -28.03 -2.65 -1.98
CA TYR A 63 -28.32 -3.19 -3.31
C TYR A 63 -27.98 -2.17 -4.41
N GLU A 64 -28.48 -0.95 -4.29
CA GLU A 64 -28.31 0.11 -5.28
C GLU A 64 -26.87 0.62 -5.39
N THR A 65 -26.07 0.49 -4.32
CA THR A 65 -24.69 1.01 -4.30
C THR A 65 -23.62 -0.07 -4.41
N LYS A 66 -24.02 -1.34 -4.53
CA LYS A 66 -23.11 -2.50 -4.56
C LYS A 66 -21.95 -2.33 -5.56
N ASP A 67 -22.22 -1.88 -6.78
CA ASP A 67 -21.18 -1.72 -7.81
C ASP A 67 -20.19 -0.61 -7.45
N LEU A 68 -20.67 0.52 -6.93
CA LEU A 68 -19.80 1.60 -6.45
C LEU A 68 -18.96 1.15 -5.26
N GLN A 69 -19.53 0.34 -4.35
CA GLN A 69 -18.78 -0.23 -3.23
C GLN A 69 -17.67 -1.17 -3.73
N ASN A 70 -17.99 -2.06 -4.66
CA ASN A 70 -17.01 -2.99 -5.24
C ASN A 70 -15.87 -2.26 -5.95
N VAL A 71 -16.19 -1.23 -6.75
CA VAL A 71 -15.18 -0.42 -7.47
C VAL A 71 -14.31 0.36 -6.48
N ALA A 72 -14.90 0.97 -5.45
CA ALA A 72 -14.12 1.63 -4.40
C ALA A 72 -13.20 0.64 -3.69
N TYR A 73 -13.68 -0.56 -3.36
CA TYR A 73 -12.87 -1.60 -2.75
C TYR A 73 -11.70 -2.04 -3.63
N MET A 74 -11.96 -2.25 -4.92
CA MET A 74 -10.94 -2.61 -5.89
C MET A 74 -9.82 -1.56 -5.89
N HIS A 75 -10.14 -0.28 -6.05
CA HIS A 75 -9.15 0.80 -6.04
C HIS A 75 -8.38 0.87 -4.71
N ALA A 76 -9.06 0.71 -3.57
CA ALA A 76 -8.41 0.72 -2.26
C ALA A 76 -7.40 -0.43 -2.10
N ILE A 77 -7.79 -1.65 -2.49
CA ILE A 77 -6.93 -2.83 -2.42
C ILE A 77 -5.76 -2.71 -3.39
N THR A 78 -6.02 -2.34 -4.64
CA THR A 78 -4.99 -2.18 -5.67
C THR A 78 -3.97 -1.11 -5.26
N SER A 79 -4.44 0.05 -4.78
CA SER A 79 -3.61 1.13 -4.23
C SER A 79 -2.70 0.63 -3.12
N PHE A 80 -3.25 -0.10 -2.15
CA PHE A 80 -2.49 -0.66 -1.04
C PHE A 80 -1.45 -1.69 -1.48
N LEU A 81 -1.81 -2.59 -2.40
CA LEU A 81 -0.88 -3.59 -2.92
C LEU A 81 0.28 -2.95 -3.65
N TYR A 82 0.02 -1.93 -4.48
CA TYR A 82 1.08 -1.18 -5.16
C TYR A 82 2.01 -0.45 -4.18
N LEU A 83 1.48 0.11 -3.08
CA LEU A 83 2.30 0.69 -2.02
C LEU A 83 3.27 -0.35 -1.43
N CYS A 84 2.76 -1.53 -1.03
CA CYS A 84 3.60 -2.61 -0.51
C CYS A 84 4.64 -3.10 -1.53
N MET A 85 4.24 -3.27 -2.80
CA MET A 85 5.15 -3.68 -3.88
C MET A 85 6.23 -2.63 -4.14
N SER A 86 5.92 -1.34 -3.97
CA SER A 86 6.90 -0.28 -4.07
C SER A 86 7.95 -0.39 -2.97
N ILE A 87 7.53 -0.51 -1.70
CA ILE A 87 8.44 -0.64 -0.55
C ILE A 87 9.34 -1.87 -0.71
N GLU A 88 8.74 -3.04 -0.99
CA GLU A 88 9.52 -4.28 -1.17
C GLU A 88 10.44 -4.21 -2.39
N GLY A 89 9.93 -3.69 -3.51
CA GLY A 89 10.72 -3.52 -4.73
C GLY A 89 11.90 -2.58 -4.54
N PHE A 90 11.72 -1.49 -3.78
CA PHE A 90 12.80 -0.58 -3.42
C PHE A 90 13.86 -1.28 -2.56
N LEU A 91 13.46 -2.04 -1.53
CA LEU A 91 14.41 -2.77 -0.69
C LEU A 91 15.21 -3.82 -1.48
N ASN A 92 14.54 -4.53 -2.39
CA ASN A 92 15.21 -5.47 -3.29
C ASN A 92 16.22 -4.77 -4.20
N PHE A 93 15.83 -3.63 -4.79
CA PHE A 93 16.72 -2.81 -5.62
C PHE A 93 17.92 -2.29 -4.81
N TYR A 94 17.66 -1.65 -3.66
CA TYR A 94 18.69 -1.08 -2.79
C TYR A 94 19.67 -2.15 -2.31
N GLY A 95 19.18 -3.27 -1.80
CA GLY A 95 20.02 -4.37 -1.31
C GLY A 95 20.88 -4.98 -2.40
N THR A 96 20.33 -5.19 -3.60
CA THR A 96 21.09 -5.68 -4.77
C THR A 96 22.19 -4.69 -5.16
N ARG A 97 21.87 -3.40 -5.21
CA ARG A 97 22.79 -2.32 -5.61
C ARG A 97 23.94 -2.13 -4.62
N ARG A 98 23.67 -2.22 -3.31
CA ARG A 98 24.67 -2.03 -2.24
C ARG A 98 25.49 -3.27 -1.91
N LEU A 99 24.90 -4.46 -2.01
CA LEU A 99 25.52 -5.70 -1.54
C LEU A 99 25.99 -6.61 -2.68
N SER A 100 25.77 -6.23 -3.95
CA SER A 100 25.81 -7.08 -5.15
C SER A 100 24.65 -8.08 -5.24
N GLU A 101 24.20 -8.33 -6.47
CA GLU A 101 23.12 -9.26 -6.76
C GLU A 101 23.40 -10.68 -6.23
N LYS A 102 24.63 -11.18 -6.44
CA LYS A 102 25.02 -12.53 -6.03
C LYS A 102 24.89 -12.72 -4.51
N TYR A 103 25.33 -11.74 -3.72
CA TYR A 103 25.21 -11.79 -2.28
C TYR A 103 23.75 -11.63 -1.84
N TYR A 104 23.04 -10.66 -2.42
CA TYR A 104 21.66 -10.35 -2.06
C TYR A 104 20.73 -11.55 -2.28
N LYS A 105 20.78 -12.17 -3.47
CA LYS A 105 19.97 -13.35 -3.80
C LYS A 105 20.26 -14.54 -2.88
N ARG A 106 21.53 -14.76 -2.54
CA ARG A 106 21.93 -15.88 -1.69
C ARG A 106 21.48 -15.71 -0.24
N ASN A 107 21.56 -14.49 0.30
CA ASN A 107 21.47 -14.29 1.74
C ASN A 107 20.22 -13.53 2.20
N ILE A 108 19.62 -12.67 1.37
CA ILE A 108 18.62 -11.69 1.83
C ILE A 108 17.29 -11.78 1.07
N GLU A 109 17.30 -12.07 -0.23
CA GLU A 109 16.12 -11.96 -1.10
C GLU A 109 14.86 -12.68 -0.56
N LYS A 110 15.05 -13.89 -0.02
CA LYS A 110 13.97 -14.77 0.47
C LYS A 110 13.54 -14.50 1.92
N MET A 111 14.17 -13.55 2.60
CA MET A 111 13.81 -13.19 3.98
C MET A 111 12.44 -12.49 4.02
N ARG A 112 11.79 -12.51 5.19
CA ARG A 112 10.60 -11.70 5.44
C ARG A 112 10.94 -10.22 5.34
N ILE A 113 9.96 -9.37 5.04
CA ILE A 113 10.22 -7.95 4.78
C ILE A 113 10.93 -7.23 5.93
N THR A 114 10.60 -7.55 7.19
CA THR A 114 11.23 -6.94 8.37
C THR A 114 12.67 -7.40 8.53
N GLU A 115 12.93 -8.70 8.37
CA GLU A 115 14.27 -9.27 8.42
C GLU A 115 15.14 -8.74 7.28
N LYS A 116 14.56 -8.61 6.09
CA LYS A 116 15.19 -8.02 4.91
C LYS A 116 15.64 -6.60 5.18
N LEU A 117 14.76 -5.74 5.70
CA LEU A 117 15.10 -4.37 6.07
C LEU A 117 16.23 -4.32 7.11
N SER A 118 16.09 -5.05 8.22
CA SER A 118 17.10 -5.10 9.29
C SER A 118 18.46 -5.57 8.78
N ASN A 119 18.52 -6.64 7.99
CA ASN A 119 19.78 -7.17 7.45
C ASN A 119 20.41 -6.24 6.43
N ILE A 120 19.61 -5.60 5.57
CA ILE A 120 20.12 -4.60 4.64
C ILE A 120 20.76 -3.44 5.41
N PHE A 121 20.12 -2.91 6.46
CA PHE A 121 20.61 -1.72 7.17
C PHE A 121 21.80 -2.05 8.07
N LEU A 122 21.79 -3.21 8.71
CA LEU A 122 22.96 -3.72 9.41
C LEU A 122 24.16 -3.84 8.45
N SER A 123 23.93 -4.40 7.26
CA SER A 123 25.00 -4.62 6.29
C SER A 123 25.48 -3.35 5.61
N CYS A 124 24.59 -2.41 5.26
CA CYS A 124 24.92 -1.25 4.43
C CYS A 124 25.25 -0.01 5.26
N CYS A 125 24.64 0.13 6.44
CA CYS A 125 24.72 1.34 7.28
C CYS A 125 25.29 1.04 8.67
N SER A 126 25.57 -0.23 9.00
CA SER A 126 26.00 -0.66 10.34
C SER A 126 25.01 -0.27 11.45
N VAL A 127 23.72 -0.20 11.09
CA VAL A 127 22.63 0.12 12.03
C VAL A 127 21.91 -1.15 12.44
N VAL A 128 21.81 -1.38 13.75
CA VAL A 128 20.93 -2.40 14.33
C VAL A 128 19.59 -1.74 14.64
N ILE A 129 18.53 -2.23 14.01
CA ILE A 129 17.17 -1.78 14.30
C ILE A 129 16.57 -2.69 15.37
N ASP A 130 16.08 -2.10 16.46
CA ASP A 130 15.42 -2.82 17.54
C ASP A 130 14.16 -3.55 17.01
N PRO A 131 13.89 -4.81 17.38
CA PRO A 131 12.66 -5.51 17.00
C PRO A 131 11.35 -4.77 17.33
N ASP A 132 11.37 -3.94 18.39
CA ASP A 132 10.26 -3.12 18.86
C ASP A 132 10.30 -1.69 18.28
N ASP A 133 11.21 -1.42 17.35
CA ASP A 133 11.26 -0.15 16.64
C ASP A 133 9.95 0.11 15.89
N VAL A 134 9.45 1.34 16.00
CA VAL A 134 8.18 1.79 15.42
C VAL A 134 8.14 1.53 13.90
N MET A 135 9.28 1.64 13.20
CA MET A 135 9.40 1.35 11.78
C MET A 135 9.06 -0.12 11.47
N LEU A 136 9.66 -1.06 12.21
CA LEU A 136 9.45 -2.49 11.99
C LEU A 136 8.04 -2.91 12.35
N ILE A 137 7.46 -2.31 13.41
CA ILE A 137 6.06 -2.54 13.79
C ILE A 137 5.12 -2.10 12.66
N LYS A 138 5.31 -0.89 12.12
CA LYS A 138 4.51 -0.38 11.00
C LYS A 138 4.68 -1.23 9.75
N LEU A 139 5.92 -1.59 9.40
CA LEU A 139 6.22 -2.41 8.24
C LEU A 139 5.59 -3.80 8.35
N ARG A 140 5.71 -4.45 9.51
CA ARG A 140 5.07 -5.74 9.79
C ARG A 140 3.55 -5.64 9.62
N LYS A 141 2.92 -4.63 10.23
CA LYS A 141 1.48 -4.38 10.12
C LYS A 141 1.02 -4.25 8.67
N LEU A 142 1.72 -3.47 7.84
CA LEU A 142 1.38 -3.33 6.41
C LEU A 142 1.48 -4.68 5.69
N PHE A 143 2.56 -5.42 5.89
CA PHE A 143 2.76 -6.67 5.17
C PHE A 143 1.88 -7.82 5.67
N ASP A 144 1.47 -7.82 6.94
CA ASP A 144 0.46 -8.75 7.46
C ASP A 144 -0.90 -8.49 6.79
N VAL A 145 -1.30 -7.23 6.64
CA VAL A 145 -2.51 -6.87 5.89
C VAL A 145 -2.37 -7.28 4.42
N ARG A 146 -1.24 -7.01 3.77
CA ARG A 146 -0.97 -7.44 2.38
C ARG A 146 -1.09 -8.94 2.23
N ASN A 147 -0.49 -9.71 3.14
CA ASN A 147 -0.54 -11.16 3.11
C ASN A 147 -1.97 -11.68 3.28
N SER A 148 -2.78 -11.02 4.12
CA SER A 148 -4.19 -11.38 4.27
C SER A 148 -5.02 -11.15 3.00
N LEU A 149 -4.61 -10.20 2.14
CA LEU A 149 -5.28 -9.88 0.89
C LEU A 149 -4.87 -10.80 -0.27
N VAL A 150 -3.57 -11.10 -0.40
CA VAL A 150 -3.03 -11.85 -1.55
C VAL A 150 -2.91 -13.36 -1.32
N HIS A 151 -3.01 -13.80 -0.06
CA HIS A 151 -3.01 -15.20 0.32
C HIS A 151 -4.30 -15.51 1.05
N PRO A 152 -5.45 -15.55 0.34
CA PRO A 152 -6.74 -15.83 0.96
C PRO A 152 -6.70 -17.22 1.58
N LYS A 153 -6.65 -17.28 2.91
CA LYS A 153 -6.76 -18.52 3.67
C LYS A 153 -8.23 -18.78 3.95
N THR A 154 -8.68 -20.02 3.73
CA THR A 154 -10.00 -20.47 4.18
C THR A 154 -10.13 -20.26 5.68
N LYS A 155 -11.23 -19.63 6.12
CA LYS A 155 -11.53 -19.38 7.53
C LYS A 155 -12.88 -20.01 7.85
N GLU A 156 -12.94 -20.72 8.97
CA GLU A 156 -14.22 -21.18 9.53
C GLU A 156 -14.95 -19.98 10.15
N ILE A 157 -16.18 -19.73 9.71
CA ILE A 157 -17.02 -18.64 10.23
C ILE A 157 -17.96 -19.23 11.27
N ALA A 158 -17.61 -19.08 12.55
CA ALA A 158 -18.53 -19.35 13.65
C ALA A 158 -19.56 -18.22 13.77
N GLN A 159 -20.79 -18.53 14.20
CA GLN A 159 -21.88 -17.55 14.35
C GLN A 159 -21.47 -16.33 15.19
N LYS A 160 -20.69 -16.55 16.26
CA LYS A 160 -20.14 -15.49 17.13
C LYS A 160 -19.23 -14.48 16.41
N ASN A 161 -18.69 -14.83 15.24
CA ASN A 161 -17.74 -14.04 14.47
C ASN A 161 -18.31 -13.58 13.13
N MET A 162 -19.59 -13.83 12.83
CA MET A 162 -20.20 -13.57 11.52
C MET A 162 -20.05 -12.08 11.10
N ASN A 163 -20.19 -11.17 12.06
CA ASN A 163 -20.02 -9.73 11.85
C ASN A 163 -18.61 -9.33 11.40
N ASN A 164 -17.58 -10.14 11.67
CA ASN A 164 -16.21 -9.86 11.23
C ASN A 164 -15.99 -10.13 9.73
N PHE A 165 -16.93 -10.82 9.09
CA PHE A 165 -16.87 -11.20 7.68
C PHE A 165 -17.84 -10.41 6.81
N ILE A 166 -18.72 -9.62 7.41
CA ILE A 166 -19.52 -8.63 6.69
C ILE A 166 -18.51 -7.60 6.15
N GLN A 167 -18.45 -7.47 4.82
CA GLN A 167 -17.62 -6.44 4.20
C GLN A 167 -18.03 -5.10 4.81
N ALA A 168 -17.05 -4.39 5.38
CA ALA A 168 -17.31 -3.07 5.92
C ALA A 168 -17.84 -2.14 4.82
N HIS A 169 -18.28 -0.93 5.15
CA HIS A 169 -18.45 0.09 4.14
C HIS A 169 -17.06 0.55 3.63
N PRO A 170 -16.81 0.74 2.32
CA PRO A 170 -15.50 1.14 1.79
C PRO A 170 -14.87 2.37 2.46
N ALA A 171 -15.68 3.33 2.91
CA ALA A 171 -15.20 4.51 3.64
C ALA A 171 -14.57 4.19 5.02
N ARG A 172 -14.82 3.00 5.57
CA ARG A 172 -14.18 2.52 6.81
C ARG A 172 -12.82 1.86 6.54
N TYR A 173 -12.47 1.66 5.27
CA TYR A 173 -11.17 1.09 4.91
C TYR A 173 -10.06 2.09 5.20
N LYS A 174 -9.11 1.69 6.04
CA LYS A 174 -8.05 2.56 6.60
C LYS A 174 -6.91 2.86 5.62
N ILE A 175 -7.21 2.97 4.32
CA ILE A 175 -6.19 3.14 3.27
C ILE A 175 -5.30 4.36 3.51
N LYS A 176 -5.88 5.48 3.96
CA LYS A 176 -5.12 6.71 4.25
C LYS A 176 -4.14 6.52 5.43
N GLU A 177 -4.52 5.73 6.44
CA GLU A 177 -3.61 5.37 7.53
C GLU A 177 -2.45 4.52 7.01
N TYR A 178 -2.73 3.56 6.11
CA TYR A 178 -1.69 2.73 5.50
C TYR A 178 -0.71 3.53 4.65
N PHE A 179 -1.20 4.52 3.89
CA PHE A 179 -0.33 5.43 3.14
C PHE A 179 0.54 6.27 4.08
N LYS A 180 -0.02 6.79 5.17
CA LYS A 180 0.75 7.51 6.18
C LYS A 180 1.85 6.62 6.80
N ASP A 181 1.50 5.38 7.14
CA ASP A 181 2.47 4.40 7.66
C ASP A 181 3.55 4.08 6.61
N GLY A 182 3.18 3.93 5.34
CA GLY A 182 4.10 3.68 4.22
C GLY A 182 5.05 4.83 3.95
N GLU A 183 4.56 6.07 3.92
CA GLU A 183 5.41 7.28 3.80
C GLU A 183 6.39 7.39 4.95
N CYS A 184 5.93 7.13 6.18
CA CYS A 184 6.77 7.14 7.36
C CYS A 184 7.92 6.12 7.26
N ILE A 185 7.65 4.92 6.72
CA ILE A 185 8.69 3.91 6.44
C ILE A 185 9.66 4.40 5.36
N ILE A 186 9.16 4.97 4.26
CA ILE A 186 9.99 5.50 3.17
C ILE A 186 10.90 6.63 3.69
N ASP A 187 10.37 7.55 4.49
CA ASP A 187 11.13 8.64 5.11
C ASP A 187 12.25 8.12 5.99
N MET A 188 11.96 7.13 6.83
CA MET A 188 12.99 6.50 7.66
C MET A 188 14.05 5.83 6.79
N ILE A 189 13.66 5.05 5.77
CA ILE A 189 14.59 4.38 4.87
C ILE A 189 15.54 5.39 4.20
N CYS A 190 15.01 6.50 3.69
CA CYS A 190 15.82 7.54 3.06
C CYS A 190 16.70 8.28 4.09
N GLY A 191 16.23 8.42 5.33
CA GLY A 191 16.98 9.03 6.42
C GLY A 191 18.22 8.22 6.85
N PHE A 192 18.22 6.90 6.65
CA PHE A 192 19.37 6.04 6.98
C PHE A 192 20.50 6.07 5.94
N ASP A 193 20.22 6.52 4.71
CA ASP A 193 21.22 6.62 3.65
C ASP A 193 21.03 7.93 2.86
N PRO A 194 21.78 9.00 3.21
CA PRO A 194 21.67 10.31 2.55
C PRO A 194 21.96 10.31 1.05
N SER A 195 22.46 9.20 0.49
CA SER A 195 22.65 9.08 -0.96
C SER A 195 21.37 8.74 -1.73
N ILE A 196 20.28 8.41 -1.02
CA ILE A 196 18.97 8.19 -1.62
C ILE A 196 18.28 9.54 -1.83
N ASP A 197 18.04 9.90 -3.09
CA ASP A 197 17.16 11.01 -3.44
C ASP A 197 15.70 10.54 -3.40
N LYS A 198 14.99 10.88 -2.32
CA LYS A 198 13.59 10.47 -2.13
C LYS A 198 12.70 10.94 -3.28
N ASP A 199 12.88 12.17 -3.76
CA ASP A 199 12.01 12.75 -4.79
C ASP A 199 12.21 12.07 -6.15
N PHE A 200 13.40 11.55 -6.39
CA PHE A 200 13.72 10.74 -7.57
C PHE A 200 13.25 9.29 -7.45
N GLU A 201 13.41 8.66 -6.28
CA GLU A 201 13.05 7.24 -6.10
C GLU A 201 11.55 7.02 -5.86
N PHE A 202 10.87 8.01 -5.27
CA PHE A 202 9.44 7.94 -4.90
C PHE A 202 8.65 9.09 -5.53
N GLN A 203 8.77 9.21 -6.86
CA GLN A 203 8.02 10.21 -7.62
C GLN A 203 6.56 9.79 -7.80
N ARG A 204 5.63 10.67 -7.41
CA ARG A 204 4.20 10.50 -7.72
C ARG A 204 3.91 10.89 -9.17
N PHE A 205 2.89 10.28 -9.79
CA PHE A 205 2.37 10.81 -11.04
C PHE A 205 1.92 12.25 -10.81
N LYS A 206 2.56 13.21 -11.48
CA LYS A 206 1.96 14.52 -11.69
C LYS A 206 1.04 14.33 -12.89
N PRO A 207 -0.29 14.37 -12.74
CA PRO A 207 -1.16 14.36 -13.90
C PRO A 207 -0.68 15.50 -14.81
N ALA A 208 -0.26 15.17 -16.03
CA ALA A 208 0.14 16.15 -17.03
C ALA A 208 -0.99 17.19 -17.07
N GLY A 209 -0.65 18.44 -16.73
CA GLY A 209 -1.60 19.42 -16.19
C GLY A 209 -2.98 19.32 -16.82
N LYS A 210 -4.01 19.17 -15.97
CA LYS A 210 -5.43 19.08 -16.33
C LYS A 210 -5.73 19.77 -17.67
N LYS A 211 -5.64 19.04 -18.78
CA LYS A 211 -6.48 19.36 -19.93
C LYS A 211 -7.85 18.88 -19.48
N GLU A 212 -8.76 19.83 -19.32
CA GLU A 212 -10.15 19.58 -18.99
C GLU A 212 -10.63 18.37 -19.80
N ILE A 213 -10.84 17.25 -19.11
CA ILE A 213 -11.47 16.09 -19.71
C ILE A 213 -12.90 16.55 -19.93
N GLY A 214 -13.21 16.91 -21.17
CA GLY A 214 -14.55 17.24 -21.61
C GLY A 214 -15.48 16.12 -21.15
N THR A 215 -16.47 16.49 -20.36
CA THR A 215 -17.58 15.64 -19.97
C THR A 215 -18.18 15.01 -21.22
N PHE A 216 -18.07 13.68 -21.34
CA PHE A 216 -18.90 12.88 -22.23
C PHE A 216 -20.27 12.66 -21.59
#